data_AF-A0A839VRM1-F1
#
_entry.id   AF-A0A839VRM1-F1
#
_cell.length_a   1.000
_cell.length_b   1.000
_cell.length_c   1.000
_cell.angle_alpha   90.00
_cell.angle_beta   90.00
_cell.angle_gamma   90.00
#
_symmetry.space_group_name_H-M   'P 1'
#
loop_
_entity.id
_entity.type
_entity.pdbx_description
1 polymer ?
#
loop_
_entity_poly.entity_id
_entity_poly.type
_entity_poly.pdbx_seq_one_letter_code
_entity_poly.pdbx_strand_id
1 'polypeptide(L)' 'MSRVISVLFVLFLFVIGGGMAFLASWDMPAPSKTVEKVIPDERFPR' A
#
# COMPACT_ATOMS: atom_id res chain seq x y z
N MET A 1 17.45 1.89 -27.02
CA MET A 1 17.28 1.42 -25.62
C MET A 1 18.10 0.16 -25.40
N SER A 2 18.82 0.04 -24.27
CA SER A 2 19.39 -1.26 -23.91
C SER A 2 18.24 -2.24 -23.60
N ARG A 3 18.43 -3.54 -23.86
CA ARG A 3 17.41 -4.57 -23.56
C ARG A 3 16.97 -4.50 -22.09
N VAL A 4 17.92 -4.21 -21.21
CA VAL A 4 17.69 -4.02 -19.77
C VAL A 4 16.73 -2.85 -19.51
N ILE A 5 16.94 -1.70 -20.12
CA ILE A 5 16.06 -0.53 -19.94
C ILE A 5 14.64 -0.85 -20.44
N SER A 6 14.52 -1.59 -21.54
CA SER A 6 13.21 -2.00 -22.06
C SER A 6 12.46 -2.92 -21.11
N VAL A 7 13.15 -3.90 -20.51
CA VAL A 7 12.55 -4.81 -19.51
C VAL A 7 12.11 -4.05 -18.27
N LEU A 8 12.96 -3.16 -17.75
CA LEU A 8 12.61 -2.34 -16.59
C LEU A 8 11.40 -1.45 -16.85
N PHE A 9 11.30 -0.89 -18.05
CA PHE A 9 10.16 -0.05 -18.43
C PHE A 9 8.86 -0.86 -18.49
N VAL A 10 8.88 -2.05 -19.10
CA VAL A 10 7.71 -2.94 -19.13
C VAL A 10 7.31 -3.38 -17.72
N LEU A 11 8.27 -3.74 -16.87
CA LEU A 11 8.02 -4.12 -15.48
C LEU A 11 7.36 -2.97 -14.70
N PHE A 12 7.87 -1.74 -14.88
CA PHE A 12 7.31 -0.55 -14.26
C PHE A 12 5.84 -0.32 -14.66
N LEU A 13 5.54 -0.42 -15.96
CA LEU A 13 4.16 -0.33 -16.45
C LEU A 13 3.28 -1.43 -15.87
N PHE A 14 3.82 -2.64 -15.69
CA PHE A 14 3.09 -3.76 -15.11
C PHE A 14 2.76 -3.54 -13.63
N VAL A 15 3.70 -3.01 -12.86
CA VAL A 15 3.49 -2.69 -11.44
C VAL A 15 2.45 -1.58 -11.28
N ILE A 16 2.56 -0.51 -12.08
CA ILE A 16 1.58 0.58 -12.02
C ILE A 16 0.21 0.11 -12.49
N GLY A 17 0.12 -0.53 -13.66
CA GLY A 17 -1.15 -1.00 -14.21
C GLY A 17 -1.83 -2.03 -13.31
N GLY A 18 -1.07 -3.02 -12.82
CA GLY A 18 -1.56 -4.02 -11.88
C GLY A 18 -1.97 -3.41 -10.54
N GLY A 19 -1.18 -2.48 -9.99
CA GLY A 19 -1.51 -1.77 -8.76
C GLY A 19 -2.79 -0.94 -8.89
N MET A 20 -2.98 -0.23 -10.00
CA MET A 20 -4.20 0.53 -10.27
C MET A 20 -5.42 -0.38 -10.42
N ALA A 21 -5.31 -1.48 -11.17
CA ALA A 21 -6.41 -2.45 -11.34
C ALA A 21 -6.80 -3.10 -10.01
N PHE A 22 -5.82 -3.42 -9.18
CA PHE A 22 -6.04 -3.96 -7.84
C PHE A 22 -6.75 -2.95 -6.93
N LEU A 23 -6.26 -1.70 -6.87
CA LEU A 23 -6.90 -0.65 -6.07
C LEU A 23 -8.31 -0.30 -6.56
N ALA A 24 -8.56 -0.36 -7.87
CA ALA A 24 -9.87 -0.09 -8.44
C ALA A 24 -10.88 -1.23 -8.20
N SER A 25 -10.41 -2.47 -8.05
CA SER A 25 -11.26 -3.64 -7.85
C SER A 25 -11.43 -4.04 -6.37
N TRP A 26 -10.53 -3.62 -5.50
CA TRP A 26 -10.62 -3.89 -4.08
C TRP A 26 -11.66 -2.98 -3.42
N ASP A 27 -12.81 -3.54 -3.06
CA ASP A 27 -13.80 -2.88 -2.21
C ASP A 27 -13.34 -2.92 -0.75
N MET A 28 -12.75 -1.82 -0.26
CA MET A 28 -12.15 -1.76 1.07
C MET A 28 -13.25 -1.47 2.09
N PRO A 29 -13.62 -2.44 2.95
CA PRO A 29 -14.74 -2.26 3.86
C PRO A 29 -14.43 -1.12 4.83
N ALA A 30 -15.45 -0.33 5.17
CA ALA A 30 -15.32 0.68 6.20
C ALA A 30 -14.87 0.03 7.53
N PRO A 31 -14.10 0.76 8.38
CA PRO A 31 -13.73 0.26 9.70
C PRO A 31 -14.99 -0.17 10.47
N SER A 32 -15.05 -1.43 10.88
CA SER A 32 -16.26 -2.01 11.47
C SER A 32 -16.54 -1.50 12.88
N LYS A 33 -15.50 -1.06 13.60
CA LYS A 33 -15.57 -0.58 14.98
C LYS A 33 -14.44 0.41 15.25
N THR A 34 -14.70 1.38 16.12
CA THR A 34 -13.65 2.19 16.75
C THR A 34 -12.81 1.29 17.65
N VAL A 35 -11.49 1.32 17.47
CA VAL A 35 -10.54 0.57 18.31
C VAL A 35 -9.92 1.53 19.32
N GLU A 36 -10.32 1.41 20.59
CA GLU A 36 -9.67 2.11 21.69
C GLU A 36 -8.53 1.25 22.24
N LYS A 37 -7.34 1.84 22.34
CA LYS A 37 -6.17 1.20 22.96
C LYS A 37 -5.71 2.04 24.13
N VAL A 38 -5.64 1.42 25.31
CA VAL A 38 -4.99 2.03 26.48
C VAL A 38 -3.48 2.00 26.25
N ILE A 39 -2.84 3.17 26.25
CA ILE A 39 -1.38 3.30 26.17
C ILE A 39 -0.86 3.37 27.61
N PRO A 40 0.03 2.45 28.04
CA PRO A 40 0.65 2.51 29.36
C PRO A 40 1.40 3.84 29.57
N ASP A 41 1.26 4.42 30.76
CA ASP A 41 1.87 5.71 31.14
C ASP A 41 3.41 5.69 30.99
N GLU A 42 4.01 4.53 31.21
CA GLU A 42 5.45 4.25 31.06
C GLU A 42 6.01 4.55 29.66
N ARG A 43 5.14 4.62 28.65
CA ARG A 43 5.53 4.94 27.27
C ARG A 43 5.67 6.44 27.00
N PHE A 44 5.26 7.29 27.93
CA PHE A 44 5.33 8.74 27.78
C PHE A 44 6.60 9.30 28.46
N PRO A 45 7.40 10.15 27.77
CA PRO A 45 8.49 10.88 28.40
C PRO A 45 7.97 11.84 29.46
N ARG A 46 8.75 12.07 30.53
CA ARG A 46 8.45 13.03 31.60
C ARG A 46 9.06 14.40 31.33
#